data_AF-A0A7J8QS43-F1
#
_entry.id   AF-A0A7J8QS43-F1
#
_cell.length_a   1.000
_cell.length_b   1.000
_cell.length_c   1.000
_cell.angle_alpha   90.00
_cell.angle_beta   90.00
_cell.angle_gamma   90.00
#
_symmetry.space_group_name_H-M   'P 1'
#
loop_
_entity.id
_entity.type
_entity.pdbx_description
1 polymer ?
#
loop_
_entity_poly.entity_id
_entity_poly.type
_entity_poly.pdbx_seq_one_letter_code
_entity_poly.pdbx_strand_id
1 'polypeptide(L)' 'MSSNMQRQAILLSRSEKCIVGTGLERQVALDLGVFAIADHEGKIISTADGVATIGGELALEKNVLVAYMPWEGYNN' A
#
# COMPACT_ATOMS: atom_id res chain seq x y z
N MET A 1 -11.96 -4.49 -15.12
CA MET A 1 -10.60 -4.05 -15.52
C MET A 1 -9.76 -3.66 -14.29
N SER A 2 -10.21 -2.74 -13.43
CA SER A 2 -9.46 -2.25 -12.25
C SER A 2 -8.89 -3.34 -11.29
N SER A 3 -9.69 -4.33 -10.86
CA SER A 3 -9.20 -5.34 -9.90
C SER A 3 -8.02 -6.19 -10.43
N ASN A 4 -7.96 -6.46 -11.73
CA ASN A 4 -6.85 -7.21 -12.30
C ASN A 4 -5.56 -6.38 -12.38
N MET A 5 -5.67 -5.06 -12.53
CA MET A 5 -4.53 -4.15 -12.54
C MET A 5 -3.88 -4.07 -11.15
N GLN A 6 -4.68 -4.03 -10.08
CA GLN A 6 -4.18 -4.04 -8.70
C GLN A 6 -3.37 -5.31 -8.36
N ARG A 7 -3.76 -6.46 -8.93
CA ARG A 7 -3.04 -7.74 -8.73
C ARG A 7 -1.70 -7.80 -9.44
N GLN A 8 -1.41 -6.86 -10.33
CA GLN A 8 -0.18 -6.77 -11.10
C GLN A 8 0.76 -5.66 -10.57
N ALA A 9 0.38 -4.98 -9.49
CA ALA A 9 1.20 -3.96 -8.87
C ALA A 9 2.53 -4.56 -8.39
N ILE A 10 3.63 -3.86 -8.67
CA ILE A 10 4.97 -4.24 -8.23
C ILE A 10 5.26 -3.48 -6.94
N LEU A 11 5.92 -4.16 -6.00
CA LEU A 11 6.36 -3.57 -4.76
C LEU A 11 7.30 -2.38 -5.01
N LEU A 12 6.98 -1.25 -4.38
CA LEU A 12 7.84 -0.09 -4.34
C LEU A 12 8.78 -0.15 -3.13
N SER A 13 10.01 0.33 -3.29
CA SER A 13 10.99 0.45 -2.19
C SER A 13 10.46 1.32 -1.04
N ARG A 14 9.54 2.24 -1.32
CA ARG A 14 8.84 3.05 -0.32
C ARG A 14 7.41 3.23 -0.79
N SER A 15 6.46 2.53 -0.19
CA SER A 15 5.04 2.74 -0.50
C SER A 15 4.50 4.00 0.15
N GLU A 16 3.25 4.35 -0.14
CA GLU A 16 2.44 5.34 0.60
C GLU A 16 1.06 4.77 0.92
N LYS A 17 0.48 5.19 2.04
CA LYS A 17 -0.91 4.86 2.37
C LYS A 17 -1.83 5.56 1.37
N CYS A 18 -2.86 4.86 0.91
CA CYS A 18 -3.90 5.44 0.06
C CYS A 18 -4.60 6.59 0.80
N ILE A 19 -4.73 7.75 0.13
CA ILE A 19 -5.48 8.89 0.70
C ILE A 19 -6.97 8.56 0.79
N VAL A 20 -7.49 7.84 -0.19
CA VAL A 20 -8.87 7.35 -0.23
C VAL A 20 -8.83 5.83 -0.29
N GLY A 21 -9.41 5.18 0.72
CA GLY A 21 -9.46 3.73 0.85
C GLY A 21 -10.88 3.23 1.13
N THR A 22 -10.99 1.91 1.24
CA THR A 22 -12.22 1.15 1.50
C THR A 22 -12.39 0.75 2.96
N GLY A 23 -11.31 0.76 3.75
CA GLY A 23 -11.25 0.25 5.12
C GLY A 23 -10.86 -1.24 5.21
N LEU A 24 -10.81 -1.96 4.10
CA LEU A 24 -10.41 -3.38 4.06
C LEU A 24 -8.89 -3.57 4.01
N GLU A 25 -8.12 -2.51 3.79
CA GLU A 25 -6.68 -2.54 3.57
C GLU A 25 -5.92 -3.16 4.76
N ARG A 26 -6.42 -2.92 5.97
CA ARG A 26 -5.85 -3.52 7.19
C ARG A 26 -6.12 -5.01 7.28
N GLN A 27 -7.37 -5.43 7.04
CA GLN A 27 -7.74 -6.84 7.15
C GLN A 27 -7.00 -7.65 6.09
N VAL A 28 -6.96 -7.16 4.84
CA VAL A 28 -6.23 -7.83 3.77
C VAL A 28 -4.73 -7.86 4.07
N ALA A 29 -4.13 -6.79 4.63
CA ALA A 29 -2.73 -6.81 5.05
C ALA A 29 -2.42 -7.91 6.07
N LEU A 30 -3.32 -8.11 7.04
CA LEU A 30 -3.18 -9.16 8.06
C LEU A 30 -3.39 -10.56 7.46
N ASP A 31 -4.40 -10.74 6.61
CA ASP A 31 -4.75 -12.02 5.99
C ASP A 31 -3.67 -12.53 5.04
N LEU A 32 -2.85 -11.63 4.49
CA LEU A 32 -1.74 -12.01 3.61
C LEU A 32 -0.58 -12.70 4.35
N GLY A 33 -0.50 -12.59 5.68
CA GLY A 33 0.53 -13.26 6.49
C GLY A 33 1.98 -12.81 6.21
N VAL A 34 2.17 -11.68 5.52
CA VAL A 34 3.50 -11.12 5.20
C VAL A 34 4.09 -10.36 6.40
N PHE A 35 3.28 -10.09 7.43
CA PHE A 35 3.67 -9.42 8.67
C PHE A 35 3.99 -10.40 9.78
N ALA A 36 5.04 -10.11 10.54
CA ALA A 36 5.17 -10.66 11.88
C ALA A 36 4.16 -9.95 12.79
N ILE A 37 3.20 -10.71 13.32
CA ILE A 37 2.24 -10.24 14.32
C ILE A 37 2.73 -10.74 15.68
N ALA A 38 2.72 -9.87 16.69
CA ALA A 38 3.06 -10.26 18.06
C ALA A 38 1.93 -11.13 18.65
N ASP A 39 2.28 -12.33 19.13
CA ASP A 39 1.33 -13.25 19.78
C ASP A 39 1.01 -12.86 21.23
N HIS A 40 1.93 -12.14 21.87
CA HIS A 40 1.82 -11.73 23.27
C HIS A 40 2.19 -10.25 23.44
N GLU A 41 1.58 -9.62 24.45
CA GLU A 41 1.93 -8.28 24.87
C GLU A 41 3.38 -8.24 25.41
N GLY A 42 4.11 -7.17 25.09
CA GLY A 42 5.50 -7.04 25.48
C GLY A 42 6.13 -5.74 25.02
N LYS A 43 7.41 -5.56 25.36
CA LYS A 43 8.18 -4.37 24.97
C LYS A 43 8.94 -4.63 23.68
N ILE A 44 8.75 -3.76 22.69
CA ILE A 44 9.50 -3.80 21.42
C ILE A 44 10.95 -3.41 21.70
N ILE A 45 11.89 -4.32 21.41
CA ILE A 45 13.34 -4.10 21.58
C ILE A 45 14.06 -3.82 20.26
N SER A 46 13.48 -4.22 19.13
CA SER A 46 13.99 -3.97 17.78
C SER A 46 12.83 -4.01 16.78
N THR A 47 12.95 -3.23 15.71
CA THR A 47 11.96 -3.16 14.63
C THR A 47 12.67 -3.39 13.31
N ALA A 48 12.05 -4.15 12.41
CA ALA A 48 12.44 -4.29 11.02
C ALA A 48 11.32 -3.75 10.13
N ASP A 49 11.68 -3.13 9.00
CA ASP A 49 10.70 -2.59 8.07
C ASP A 49 10.01 -3.72 7.31
N GLY A 50 8.67 -3.72 7.37
CA GLY A 50 7.82 -4.58 6.58
C GLY A 50 7.71 -4.10 5.13
N VAL A 51 7.28 -5.01 4.26
CA VAL A 51 7.15 -4.78 2.83
C VAL A 51 5.68 -4.57 2.46
N ALA A 52 5.38 -3.67 1.52
CA ALA A 52 4.03 -3.44 0.96
C ALA A 52 2.95 -2.90 1.92
N THR A 53 3.30 -2.44 3.12
CA THR A 53 2.32 -1.81 4.04
C THR A 53 2.90 -0.63 4.78
N ILE A 54 2.00 0.21 5.29
CA ILE A 54 2.32 1.34 6.15
C ILE A 54 1.32 1.37 7.28
N GLY A 55 1.81 1.36 8.52
CA GLY A 55 0.95 1.43 9.72
C GLY A 55 -0.03 0.26 9.86
N GLY A 56 0.28 -0.91 9.26
CA GLY A 56 -0.59 -2.09 9.29
C GLY A 56 -1.66 -2.13 8.19
N GLU A 57 -1.63 -1.21 7.22
CA GLU A 57 -2.54 -1.20 6.07
C GLU A 57 -1.79 -1.46 4.77
N LEU A 58 -2.44 -2.15 3.82
CA LEU A 58 -1.94 -2.34 2.46
C LEU A 58 -1.56 -1.02 1.78
N ALA A 59 -0.34 -0.97 1.26
CA ALA A 59 0.23 0.18 0.57
C ALA A 59 1.00 -0.31 -0.67
N LEU A 60 0.30 -0.36 -1.81
CA LEU A 60 0.86 -0.84 -3.08
C LEU A 60 1.31 0.29 -4.01
N GLU A 61 0.97 1.54 -3.70
CA GLU A 61 1.05 2.66 -4.66
C GLU A 61 1.69 3.93 -4.05
N LYS A 62 1.72 4.98 -4.87
CA LYS A 62 2.16 6.34 -4.53
C LYS A 62 1.03 7.32 -4.78
N ASN A 63 0.94 8.35 -3.95
CA ASN A 63 0.02 9.44 -4.19
C ASN A 63 0.67 10.45 -5.16
N VAL A 64 0.00 10.74 -6.28
CA VAL A 64 0.50 11.66 -7.31
C VAL A 64 -0.54 12.75 -7.54
N LEU A 65 -0.08 13.99 -7.72
CA LEU A 65 -0.96 15.08 -8.14
C LEU A 65 -1.32 14.90 -9.62
N VAL A 66 -2.61 14.80 -9.91
CA VAL A 66 -3.12 14.60 -11.27
C VAL A 66 -3.90 15.84 -11.72
N ALA A 67 -3.65 16.29 -12.95
CA ALA A 67 -4.42 17.32 -13.62
C ALA A 67 -5.06 16.75 -14.89
N TYR A 68 -6.36 16.98 -15.09
CA TYR A 68 -7.09 16.56 -16.29
C TYR A 68 -7.14 17.70 -17.30
N MET A 69 -6.06 17.87 -18.05
CA MET A 69 -5.93 18.88 -19.11
C MET A 69 -5.05 18.35 -20.25
N PRO A 70 -5.31 18.73 -21.51
CA PRO A 70 -4.44 18.35 -22.62
C PRO A 70 -3.06 18.98 -22.41
N TRP A 71 -2.02 18.16 -22.49
CA TRP A 71 -0.63 18.59 -22.42
C TRP A 71 0.00 18.43 -23.80
N GLU A 72 -0.07 19.49 -24.62
CA GLU A 72 0.59 19.60 -25.94
C GLU A 72 0.46 18.36 -26.86
N GLY A 73 -0.60 17.56 -26.71
CA GLY A 73 -0.84 16.33 -27.48
C GLY A 73 -0.13 15.07 -26.99
N TYR A 74 0.59 15.11 -25.85
CA TYR A 74 1.28 13.96 -25.26
C TYR A 74 0.36 13.01 -24.47
N ASN A 75 -0.74 13.53 -23.92
CA ASN A 75 -1.78 12.75 -23.25
C ASN A 75 -3.07 12.71 -24.08
N ASN A 76 -2.96 12.16 -25.30
CA ASN A 76 -4.11 11.84 -26.15
C ASN A 76 -4.80 10.56 -25.71
#